data_AF-B8HN21-F1
#
_entry.id   AF-B8HN21-F1
#
_cell.length_a   1.000
_cell.length_b   1.000
_cell.length_c   1.000
_cell.angle_alpha   90.00
_cell.angle_beta   90.00
_cell.angle_gamma   90.00
#
_symmetry.space_group_name_H-M   'P 1'
#
loop_
_entity.id
_entity.type
_entity.pdbx_description
1 polymer ?
#
loop_
_entity_poly.entity_id
_entity_poly.type
_entity_poly.pdbx_seq_one_letter_code
_entity_poly.pdbx_strand_id
1 'polypeptide(L)' 'MNLPTMTIGLLYLALAGAYLIVFPLITYLYLQTRWYVASSFERGFMYFLMFFFFPGMLLFAPFLNFRPQRRQIEA' A
#
# COMPACT_ATOMS: atom_id res chain seq x y z
N MET A 1 29.17 -17.29 7.58
CA MET A 1 28.21 -16.38 8.24
C MET A 1 27.53 -17.14 9.35
N ASN A 2 27.43 -16.58 10.56
CA ASN A 2 26.92 -17.32 11.72
C ASN A 2 25.39 -17.47 11.65
N LEU A 3 24.85 -18.57 12.19
CA LEU A 3 23.39 -18.84 12.24
C LEU A 3 22.56 -17.63 12.74
N PRO A 4 22.93 -16.93 13.83
CA PRO A 4 22.20 -15.72 14.25
C PRO A 4 22.20 -14.60 13.20
N THR A 5 23.31 -14.40 12.49
CA THR A 5 23.42 -13.34 11.48
C THR A 5 22.53 -13.63 10.27
N MET A 6 22.40 -14.90 9.86
CA MET A 6 21.51 -15.30 8.76
C MET A 6 20.03 -15.11 9.15
N THR A 7 19.65 -15.48 10.37
CA THR A 7 18.29 -15.26 10.89
C THR A 7 17.93 -13.78 10.92
N ILE A 8 18.84 -12.93 11.40
CA ILE A 8 18.64 -11.47 11.42
C ILE A 8 18.50 -10.93 10.00
N GLY A 9 19.32 -11.38 9.06
CA GLY A 9 19.21 -10.99 7.65
C GLY A 9 17.86 -11.34 7.04
N LEU A 10 17.38 -12.56 7.26
CA LEU A 10 16.05 -13.01 6.80
C LEU A 10 14.92 -12.20 7.43
N LEU A 11 15.03 -11.88 8.73
CA LEU A 11 14.05 -11.05 9.41
C LEU A 11 13.95 -9.66 8.77
N TYR A 12 15.08 -8.99 8.55
CA TYR A 12 15.07 -7.67 7.91
C TYR A 12 14.59 -7.73 6.47
N LEU A 13 14.92 -8.78 5.72
CA LEU A 13 14.39 -8.99 4.37
C LEU A 13 12.86 -9.15 4.39
N ALA A 14 12.33 -9.94 5.32
CA ALA A 14 10.89 -10.11 5.48
C ALA A 14 10.20 -8.80 5.89
N LEU A 15 10.76 -8.05 6.83
CA LEU A 15 10.26 -6.75 7.24
C LEU A 15 10.29 -5.74 6.09
N ALA A 16 11.38 -5.70 5.32
CA ALA A 16 11.51 -4.85 4.15
C ALA A 16 10.49 -5.23 3.06
N GLY A 17 10.29 -6.52 2.80
CA GLY A 17 9.27 -7.00 1.87
C GLY A 17 7.85 -6.64 2.32
N ALA A 18 7.56 -6.80 3.61
CA ALA A 18 6.27 -6.38 4.17
C ALA A 18 6.06 -4.86 3.99
N TYR A 19 7.07 -4.05 4.33
CA TYR A 19 7.01 -2.60 4.29
C TYR A 19 6.98 -2.01 2.87
N LEU A 20 7.74 -2.57 1.93
CA LEU A 20 7.86 -2.04 0.56
C LEU A 20 6.85 -2.63 -0.42
N ILE A 21 6.27 -3.80 -0.13
CA ILE A 21 5.36 -4.50 -1.06
C ILE A 21 3.98 -4.70 -0.43
N VAL A 22 3.90 -5.45 0.67
CA VAL A 22 2.61 -5.90 1.19
C VAL A 22 1.77 -4.74 1.71
N PHE A 23 2.30 -3.93 2.61
CA PHE A 23 1.57 -2.81 3.20
C PHE A 23 1.20 -1.70 2.19
N PRO A 24 2.07 -1.30 1.23
CA PRO A 24 1.69 -0.37 0.17
C PRO A 24 0.52 -0.86 -0.67
N LEU A 25 0.53 -2.14 -1.09
CA LEU A 25 -0.57 -2.70 -1.88
C LEU A 25 -1.88 -2.73 -1.09
N ILE A 26 -1.85 -3.13 0.19
CA ILE A 26 -3.01 -3.06 1.08
C ILE A 26 -3.50 -1.61 1.21
N THR A 27 -2.58 -0.66 1.38
CA THR A 27 -2.89 0.77 1.50
C THR A 27 -3.57 1.29 0.24
N TYR A 28 -3.09 0.92 -0.95
CA TYR A 28 -3.74 1.26 -2.22
C TYR A 28 -5.19 0.75 -2.32
N LEU A 29 -5.42 -0.52 -1.94
CA LEU A 29 -6.77 -1.10 -1.94
C LEU A 29 -7.69 -0.41 -0.94
N TYR A 30 -7.17 -0.10 0.25
CA TYR A 30 -7.92 0.60 1.29
C TYR A 30 -8.31 2.01 0.85
N LEU A 31 -7.36 2.77 0.31
CA LEU A 31 -7.59 4.09 -0.30
C LEU A 31 -8.66 3.98 -1.39
N GLN A 32 -8.48 3.10 -2.37
CA GLN A 32 -9.42 2.94 -3.50
C GLN A 32 -10.85 2.65 -3.04
N THR A 33 -11.02 1.76 -2.06
CA THR A 33 -12.35 1.29 -1.63
C THR A 33 -13.12 2.36 -0.85
N ARG A 34 -12.42 3.17 -0.04
CA ARG A 34 -13.04 4.05 0.94
C ARG A 34 -12.86 5.54 0.63
N TRP A 35 -12.17 5.89 -0.46
CA TRP A 35 -11.81 7.29 -0.78
C TRP A 35 -13.00 8.25 -0.84
N TYR A 36 -14.20 7.82 -1.21
CA TYR A 36 -15.35 8.74 -1.34
C TYR A 36 -16.28 8.73 -0.11
N VAL A 37 -16.07 7.82 0.84
CA VAL A 37 -16.97 7.59 1.99
C VAL A 37 -16.27 7.74 3.34
N ALA A 38 -14.95 7.91 3.37
CA ALA A 38 -14.17 8.00 4.60
C ALA A 38 -14.50 9.24 5.43
N SER A 39 -14.58 9.08 6.76
CA SER A 39 -14.75 10.16 7.73
C SER A 39 -13.49 11.04 7.85
N SER A 40 -13.58 12.21 8.49
CA SER A 40 -12.42 13.12 8.65
C SER A 40 -11.25 12.48 9.40
N PHE A 41 -11.54 11.69 10.44
CA PHE A 41 -10.51 10.97 11.18
C PHE A 41 -9.90 9.83 10.36
N GLU A 42 -10.75 9.05 9.67
CA GLU A 42 -10.32 7.98 8.78
C GLU A 42 -9.42 8.53 7.65
N ARG A 43 -9.77 9.69 7.10
CA ARG A 43 -8.96 10.37 6.09
C ARG A 43 -7.58 10.77 6.62
N GLY A 44 -7.49 11.28 7.85
CA GLY A 44 -6.22 11.60 8.49
C GLY A 44 -5.34 10.36 8.61
N PHE A 45 -5.93 9.23 9.02
CA PHE A 45 -5.23 7.95 9.10
C PHE A 45 -4.79 7.43 7.72
N MET A 46 -5.63 7.56 6.68
CA MET A 46 -5.26 7.22 5.31
C MET A 46 -4.02 7.98 4.82
N TYR A 47 -3.95 9.28 5.11
CA TYR A 47 -2.76 10.07 4.76
C TYR A 47 -1.53 9.62 5.55
N PHE A 48 -1.69 9.32 6.84
CA PHE A 48 -0.61 8.75 7.62
C PHE A 48 -0.07 7.47 6.98
N LEU A 49 -0.93 6.52 6.59
CA LEU A 49 -0.49 5.28 5.93
C LEU A 49 0.23 5.57 4.60
N MET A 50 -0.30 6.49 3.79
CA MET A 50 0.32 6.88 2.52
C MET A 50 1.73 7.43 2.71
N PHE A 51 1.95 8.27 3.74
CA PHE A 51 3.27 8.83 4.03
C PHE A 51 4.19 7.82 4.72
N PHE A 52 3.67 7.02 5.63
CA PHE A 52 4.43 6.01 6.35
C PHE A 52 4.98 4.94 5.40
N PHE A 53 4.22 4.56 4.37
CA PHE A 53 4.63 3.58 3.34
C PHE A 53 5.02 4.23 1.99
N PHE A 54 5.27 5.54 1.98
CA PHE A 54 5.49 6.30 0.75
C PHE A 54 6.56 5.72 -0.20
N PRO A 55 7.72 5.21 0.29
CA PRO A 55 8.71 4.60 -0.59
C PRO A 55 8.14 3.41 -1.37
N GLY A 56 7.35 2.56 -0.72
CA GLY A 56 6.70 1.43 -1.38
C GLY A 56 5.57 1.85 -2.31
N MET A 57 4.81 2.89 -1.95
CA MET A 57 3.78 3.46 -2.83
C MET A 57 4.39 3.90 -4.17
N LEU A 58 5.53 4.61 -4.14
CA LEU A 58 6.24 5.05 -5.35
C LEU A 58 6.65 3.89 -6.27
N LEU A 59 7.02 2.73 -5.72
CA LEU A 59 7.40 1.56 -6.51
C LEU A 59 6.23 1.02 -7.34
N PHE A 60 5.00 1.04 -6.79
CA PHE A 60 3.81 0.48 -7.45
C PHE A 60 2.99 1.51 -8.23
N ALA A 61 3.22 2.80 -8.00
CA ALA A 61 2.54 3.91 -8.68
C ALA A 61 2.46 3.79 -10.22
N PRO A 62 3.51 3.37 -10.96
CA PRO A 62 3.42 3.28 -12.42
C PRO A 62 2.61 2.06 -12.93
N PHE A 63 2.37 1.06 -12.07
CA PHE A 63 1.74 -0.20 -12.48
C PHE A 63 0.24 -0.25 -12.16
N LEU A 64 -0.21 0.47 -11.14
CA LEU A 64 -1.59 0.45 -10.68
C LEU A 64 -2.43 1.52 -11.39
N ASN A 65 -3.56 1.11 -11.99
CA ASN A 65 -4.49 2.01 -12.66
C ASN A 65 -5.88 1.93 -12.00
N PHE A 66 -6.21 2.95 -11.22
CA PHE A 66 -7.51 3.07 -10.53
C PHE A 66 -8.50 3.96 -11.26
N ARG A 67 -8.40 4.04 -12.60
CA ARG A 67 -9.39 4.74 -13.41
C ARG A 67 -10.77 4.11 -13.20
N PRO A 68 -11.83 4.92 -13.01
CA PRO A 68 -13.20 4.42 -12.99
C PRO A 68 -13.51 3.60 -14.24
N GLN A 69 -14.18 2.46 -14.05
CA GLN A 69 -14.63 1.64 -15.17
C GLN A 69 -15.71 2.38 -15.97
N ARG A 70 -15.81 2.08 -17.26
CA ARG A 70 -16.82 2.69 -18.12
C ARG A 70 -18.21 2.30 -17.62
N ARG A 71 -19.07 3.29 -17.42
CA ARG A 71 -20.49 3.07 -17.11
C ARG A 71 -21.17 2.50 -18.35
N GLN A 72 -21.91 1.40 -18.18
CA GLN A 72 -22.82 0.93 -19.22
C GLN A 72 -24.00 1.90 -19.29
N ILE A 73 -24.30 2.40 -20.49
CA ILE A 73 -25.46 3.23 -20.76
C ILE A 73 -26.44 2.33 -21.49
N GLU A 74 -27.58 2.03 -20.87
CA GLU A 74 -28.69 1.37 -21.55
C GLU A 74 -29.24 2.35 -22.60
N ALA A 75 -29.46 1.85 -23.82
CA ALA A 75 -29.93 2.63 -24.96
C ALA A 75 -31.44 2.88 -24.88
#